data_AF-A0A8T2UT44-F1
#
_entry.id   AF-A0A8T2UT44-F1
#
_cell.length_a   1.000
_cell.length_b   1.000
_cell.length_c   1.000
_cell.angle_alpha   90.00
_cell.angle_beta   90.00
_cell.angle_gamma   90.00
#
_symmetry.space_group_name_H-M   'P 1'
#
loop_
_entity.id
_entity.type
_entity.pdbx_description
1 polymer ?
#
loop_
_entity_poly.entity_id
_entity_poly.type
_entity_poly.pdbx_seq_one_letter_code
_entity_poly.pdbx_strand_id
1 'polypeptide(L)'
;MNIQGSTDVRFLNDNQNTGFTPFQIYYSTYRVSRLTYHLESHPKDYSSQIGLWKLLGKRKRLLTYLSGKNTGLYLKVLMKLGIRGLKGR
;
A
#
# COMPACT_ATOMS: atom_id res chain seq x y z
N MET A 1 13.99 -1.79 -0.89
CA MET A 1 13.19 -1.37 0.28
C MET A 1 12.78 -2.64 1.01
N ASN A 2 13.48 -2.94 2.10
CA ASN A 2 13.39 -4.20 2.80
C ASN A 2 12.13 -4.19 3.69
N ILE A 3 11.07 -4.88 3.27
CA ILE A 3 9.86 -5.05 4.09
C ILE A 3 10.16 -6.18 5.10
N GLN A 4 11.10 -5.94 6.02
CA GLN A 4 11.25 -6.74 7.25
C GLN A 4 10.39 -6.19 8.41
N GLY A 5 9.50 -5.24 8.13
CA GLY A 5 8.51 -4.76 9.08
C GLY A 5 7.36 -5.74 9.22
N SER A 6 7.53 -6.74 10.09
CA SER A 6 6.46 -7.47 10.79
C SER A 6 5.20 -7.76 9.98
N THR A 7 5.04 -9.02 9.55
CA THR A 7 3.73 -9.67 9.38
C THR A 7 2.97 -9.64 10.71
N ASP A 8 2.57 -8.45 11.16
CA ASP A 8 1.63 -8.31 12.25
C ASP A 8 0.27 -8.70 11.68
N VAL A 9 0.02 -10.00 11.77
CA VAL A 9 -1.20 -10.74 11.48
C VAL A 9 -2.45 -10.23 12.23
N ARG A 10 -2.33 -9.15 13.02
CA ARG A 10 -3.45 -8.54 13.74
C ARG A 10 -4.53 -7.91 12.85
N PHE A 11 -4.26 -7.68 11.56
CA PHE A 11 -5.31 -7.33 10.58
C PHE A 11 -5.85 -8.54 9.79
N LEU A 12 -5.20 -9.70 9.89
CA LEU A 12 -5.43 -10.88 9.05
C LEU A 12 -6.42 -11.89 9.66
N ASN A 13 -6.88 -11.68 10.89
CA ASN A 13 -7.72 -12.66 11.59
C ASN A 13 -9.22 -12.62 11.30
N ASP A 14 -9.69 -11.86 10.31
CA ASP A 14 -11.05 -12.05 9.83
C ASP A 14 -11.11 -11.98 8.31
N ASN A 15 -11.63 -13.03 7.70
CA ASN A 15 -12.14 -13.08 6.32
C ASN A 15 -13.16 -11.96 6.00
N GLN A 16 -13.48 -11.09 6.96
CA GLN A 16 -14.43 -9.99 6.89
C GLN A 16 -13.77 -8.61 6.68
N ASN A 17 -12.44 -8.49 6.80
CA ASN A 17 -11.77 -7.18 6.78
C ASN A 17 -11.38 -6.65 5.38
N THR A 18 -11.80 -7.32 4.29
CA THR A 18 -11.53 -6.90 2.90
C THR A 18 -12.05 -5.48 2.60
N GLY A 19 -13.08 -5.03 3.32
CA GLY A 19 -13.64 -3.68 3.23
C GLY A 19 -12.86 -2.59 3.99
N PHE A 20 -11.93 -2.96 4.87
CA PHE A 20 -11.25 -2.00 5.74
C PHE A 20 -10.14 -1.23 5.00
N THR A 21 -10.20 0.10 5.07
CA THR A 21 -9.27 0.98 4.33
C THR A 21 -7.79 0.71 4.66
N PRO A 22 -7.37 0.57 5.92
CA PRO A 22 -5.99 0.17 6.26
C PRO A 22 -5.54 -1.16 5.66
N PHE A 23 -6.40 -2.18 5.65
CA PHE A 23 -6.08 -3.48 5.06
C PHE A 23 -5.85 -3.36 3.54
N GLN A 24 -6.70 -2.60 2.84
CA GLN A 24 -6.53 -2.35 1.41
C GLN A 24 -5.23 -1.59 1.07
N ILE A 25 -4.79 -0.68 1.95
CA ILE A 25 -3.52 0.03 1.81
C ILE A 25 -2.34 -0.92 2.02
N TYR A 26 -2.41 -1.79 3.04
CA TYR A 26 -1.42 -2.83 3.29
C TYR A 26 -1.31 -3.77 2.07
N TYR A 27 -2.42 -4.34 1.61
CA TYR A 27 -2.44 -5.26 0.49
C TYR A 27 -1.96 -4.62 -0.83
N SER A 28 -2.31 -3.36 -1.07
CA SER A 28 -1.81 -2.64 -2.24
C SER A 28 -0.31 -2.39 -2.16
N THR A 29 0.23 -2.14 -0.97
CA THR A 29 1.67 -1.97 -0.75
C THR A 29 2.44 -3.27 -0.98
N TYR A 30 1.92 -4.39 -0.49
CA TYR A 30 2.47 -5.71 -0.78
C TYR A 30 2.53 -5.99 -2.29
N ARG A 31 1.43 -5.76 -3.01
CA ARG A 31 1.38 -5.94 -4.48
C ARG A 31 2.34 -5.04 -5.22
N VAL A 32 2.45 -3.76 -4.82
CA VAL A 32 3.42 -2.81 -5.38
C VAL A 32 4.83 -3.39 -5.24
N SER A 33 5.23 -3.82 -4.04
CA SER A 33 6.58 -4.37 -3.82
C SER A 33 6.88 -5.59 -4.67
N ARG A 34 5.94 -6.54 -4.75
CA ARG A 34 6.10 -7.75 -5.57
C ARG A 34 6.25 -7.41 -7.06
N LEU A 35 5.44 -6.47 -7.55
CA LEU A 35 5.47 -6.06 -8.95
C LEU A 35 6.71 -5.23 -9.27
N THR A 36 7.22 -4.44 -8.33
CA THR A 36 8.51 -3.74 -8.48
C THR A 36 9.65 -4.74 -8.68
N TYR A 37 9.74 -5.79 -7.85
CA TYR A 37 10.75 -6.84 -8.03
C TYR A 37 10.62 -7.57 -9.37
N HIS A 38 9.38 -7.87 -9.80
CA HIS A 38 9.15 -8.47 -11.12
C HIS A 38 9.65 -7.56 -12.25
N LEU A 39 9.38 -6.25 -12.19
CA LEU A 39 9.78 -5.28 -13.20
C LEU A 39 11.29 -5.00 -13.21
N GLU A 40 12.00 -5.22 -12.11
CA GLU A 40 13.48 -5.16 -12.08
C GLU A 40 14.08 -6.21 -13.04
N SER A 41 13.50 -7.41 -13.07
CA SER A 41 13.90 -8.46 -14.01
C SER A 41 13.32 -8.30 -15.43
N HIS A 42 12.17 -7.63 -15.57
CA HIS A 42 11.46 -7.44 -16.84
C HIS A 42 11.20 -5.95 -17.14
N PRO A 43 12.24 -5.16 -17.45
CA PRO A 43 12.09 -3.71 -17.61
C PRO A 43 11.26 -3.29 -18.83
N LYS A 44 11.07 -4.17 -19.81
CA LYS A 44 10.29 -3.92 -21.03
C LYS A 44 8.80 -4.31 -20.91
N ASP A 45 8.34 -4.80 -19.76
CA ASP A 45 6.92 -5.09 -19.57
C ASP A 45 6.13 -3.82 -19.21
N TYR A 46 5.74 -3.09 -20.25
CA TYR A 46 4.97 -1.85 -20.12
C TYR A 46 3.55 -2.08 -19.59
N SER A 47 2.93 -3.24 -19.85
CA SER A 47 1.60 -3.58 -19.37
C SER A 47 1.58 -3.70 -17.84
N SER A 48 2.58 -4.41 -17.28
CA SER A 48 2.77 -4.53 -15.83
C SER A 48 3.15 -3.21 -15.19
N GLN A 49 3.95 -2.37 -15.87
CA GLN A 49 4.21 -1.00 -15.40
C GLN A 49 2.90 -0.23 -15.24
N ILE A 50 2.04 -0.16 -16.27
CA ILE A 50 0.74 0.53 -16.19
C ILE A 50 -0.11 0.01 -15.02
N GLY A 51 -0.10 -1.30 -14.78
CA GLY A 51 -0.72 -1.91 -13.60
C GLY A 51 -0.16 -1.39 -12.28
N LEU A 52 1.17 -1.25 -12.18
CA LEU A 52 1.85 -0.65 -11.04
C LEU A 52 1.42 0.81 -10.80
N TRP A 53 1.36 1.64 -11.84
CA TRP A 53 0.91 3.03 -11.74
C TRP A 53 -0.54 3.12 -11.22
N LYS A 54 -1.43 2.26 -11.72
CA LYS A 54 -2.82 2.17 -11.24
C LYS A 54 -2.89 1.78 -9.75
N LEU A 55 -2.08 0.82 -9.31
CA LEU A 55 -2.00 0.40 -7.91
C LEU A 55 -1.50 1.54 -7.00
N LEU A 56 -0.45 2.25 -7.42
CA LEU A 56 0.08 3.41 -6.71
C LEU A 56 -0.95 4.53 -6.58
N GLY A 57 -1.68 4.83 -7.66
CA GLY A 57 -2.75 5.82 -7.68
C GLY A 57 -3.90 5.46 -6.74
N LYS A 58 -4.35 4.20 -6.76
CA LYS A 58 -5.40 3.71 -5.85
C LYS A 58 -4.96 3.82 -4.39
N ARG A 59 -3.72 3.41 -4.07
CA ARG A 59 -3.17 3.53 -2.71
C ARG A 59 -3.11 4.98 -2.24
N LYS A 60 -2.69 5.91 -3.10
CA LYS A 60 -2.66 7.35 -2.78
C LYS A 60 -4.06 7.87 -2.42
N ARG A 61 -5.09 7.52 -3.20
CA ARG A 61 -6.48 7.91 -2.91
C ARG A 61 -6.98 7.37 -1.57
N LEU A 62 -6.68 6.11 -1.25
CA LEU A 62 -7.04 5.50 0.03
C LEU A 62 -6.34 6.18 1.22
N LEU A 63 -5.07 6.56 1.06
CA LEU A 63 -4.33 7.32 2.09
C LEU A 63 -4.93 8.71 2.30
N THR A 64 -5.31 9.41 1.23
CA THR A 64 -6.01 10.71 1.33
C THR A 64 -7.34 10.57 2.05
N TYR A 65 -8.14 9.55 1.71
CA TYR A 65 -9.39 9.27 2.40
C TYR A 65 -9.18 8.97 3.90
N LEU A 66 -8.22 8.12 4.23
CA LEU A 66 -7.92 7.78 5.63
C LEU A 66 -7.43 8.99 6.42
N SER A 67 -6.60 9.85 5.81
CA SER A 67 -6.12 11.09 6.42
C SER A 67 -7.25 12.05 6.77
N GLY A 68 -8.30 12.14 5.94
CA GLY A 68 -9.47 12.98 6.22
C GLY A 68 -10.43 12.39 7.26
N LYS A 69 -10.52 11.05 7.34
CA LYS A 69 -11.45 10.36 8.23
C LYS A 69 -10.88 10.11 9.63
N ASN A 70 -9.62 9.69 9.73
CA ASN A 70 -8.98 9.36 11.00
C ASN A 70 -7.46 9.52 10.91
N THR A 71 -6.97 10.67 11.38
CA THR A 71 -5.55 11.01 11.38
C THR A 71 -4.70 10.05 12.22
N GLY A 72 -5.22 9.55 13.34
CA GLY A 72 -4.50 8.60 14.20
C GLY A 72 -4.24 7.26 13.51
N LEU A 73 -5.23 6.73 12.79
CA LEU A 73 -5.07 5.53 11.97
C LEU A 73 -4.14 5.78 10.79
N TYR A 74 -4.23 6.95 10.15
CA TYR A 74 -3.33 7.34 9.06
C TYR A 74 -1.86 7.30 9.51
N LEU A 75 -1.53 7.94 10.64
CA LEU A 75 -0.17 7.95 11.19
C LEU A 75 0.32 6.55 11.54
N LYS A 76 -0.52 5.72 12.17
CA LYS A 76 -0.19 4.32 12.49
C LYS A 76 0.14 3.52 11.22
N VAL A 77 -0.67 3.66 10.17
CA VAL A 77 -0.45 2.99 8.88
C VAL A 77 0.83 3.49 8.21
N LEU A 78 1.10 4.80 8.27
CA LEU A 78 2.28 5.41 7.68
C LEU A 78 3.57 4.90 8.35
N MET A 79 3.61 4.90 9.68
CA MET A 79 4.73 4.39 10.47
C MET A 79 4.95 2.90 10.24
N LYS A 80 3.87 2.11 10.22
CA LYS A 80 3.96 0.65 10.07
C LYS A 80 4.40 0.19 8.68
N LEU A 81 3.96 0.88 7.63
CA LEU A 81 4.29 0.51 6.25
C LEU A 81 5.54 1.21 5.71
N GLY A 82 6.09 2.19 6.42
CA GLY A 82 7.24 2.98 5.94
C GLY A 82 6.98 3.72 4.63
N ILE A 83 5.72 4.06 4.34
CA ILE A 83 5.33 4.72 3.09
C ILE A 83 5.62 6.21 3.23
N ARG A 84 6.11 6.85 2.15
CA ARG A 84 6.26 8.31 2.10
C ARG A 84 4.88 8.96 2.20
N GLY A 85 4.73 9.89 3.14
CA GLY A 85 3.49 10.64 3.38
C GLY A 85 2.97 11.35 2.13
N LEU A 86 1.72 11.83 2.20
CA LEU A 86 1.15 12.62 1.12
C LEU A 86 1.94 13.92 1.01
N LYS A 87 2.67 14.10 -0.09
CA LYS A 87 3.25 15.41 -0.40
C LYS A 87 2.07 16.34 -0.72
N GLY A 88 1.96 17.43 0.05
CA GLY A 88 1.06 18.53 -0.26
C GLY A 88 1.29 18.99 -1.70
N ARG A 89 0.21 19.37 -2.39
CA ARG A 89 0.38 20.10 -3.64
C ARG A 89 1.11 21.41 -3.36
#